data_AF-A0A3A9C4L8-F1
#
_entry.id   AF-A0A3A9C4L8-F1
#
_cell.length_a   1.000
_cell.length_b   1.000
_cell.length_c   1.000
_cell.angle_alpha   90.00
_cell.angle_beta   90.00
_cell.angle_gamma   90.00
#
_symmetry.space_group_name_H-M   'P 1'
#
loop_
_entity.id
_entity.type
_entity.pdbx_description
1 polymer ?
#
loop_
_entity_poly.entity_id
_entity_poly.type
_entity_poly.pdbx_seq_one_letter_code
_entity_poly.pdbx_strand_id
1 'polypeptide(L)'
;MKIKKPYRVKCSRCGEINVLDLDLQCVSSYERNMGPELEHMAIFDDLCIKCSADIRVRVEAWEYPEGNLEDYSVVIEGAEEMEEPEFSIEPPFFDG
;
A
#
# COMPACT_ATOMS: atom_id res chain seq x y z
N MET A 1 3.54 -5.87 -7.40
CA MET A 1 3.08 -4.46 -7.43
C MET A 1 3.94 -3.62 -6.46
N LYS A 2 4.06 -2.30 -6.67
CA LYS A 2 4.74 -1.37 -5.75
C LYS A 2 3.94 -0.07 -5.59
N ILE A 3 4.10 0.61 -4.47
CA ILE A 3 3.61 1.99 -4.28
C ILE A 3 4.71 2.95 -4.75
N LYS A 4 4.36 3.95 -5.57
CA LYS A 4 5.28 5.00 -6.00
C LYS A 4 5.60 5.89 -4.79
N LYS A 5 6.87 5.93 -4.40
CA LYS A 5 7.33 6.68 -3.22
C LYS A 5 7.40 8.19 -3.50
N PRO A 6 7.20 9.04 -2.48
CA PRO A 6 6.83 8.69 -1.10
C PRO A 6 5.31 8.75 -0.83
N TYR A 7 4.77 7.74 -0.16
CA TYR A 7 3.42 7.81 0.44
C TYR A 7 3.51 8.51 1.81
N ARG A 8 2.62 9.47 2.08
CA ARG A 8 2.72 10.35 3.25
C ARG A 8 1.43 10.39 4.03
N VAL A 9 1.58 10.42 5.35
CA VAL A 9 0.45 10.61 6.28
C VAL A 9 0.75 11.71 7.28
N LYS A 10 -0.30 12.43 7.69
CA LYS A 10 -0.20 13.50 8.67
C LYS A 10 -0.61 13.00 10.03
N CYS A 11 0.27 13.05 11.02
CA CYS A 11 -0.03 12.62 12.39
C CYS A 11 -1.20 13.42 12.96
N SER A 12 -2.26 12.72 13.42
CA SER A 12 -3.46 13.38 13.98
C SER A 12 -3.18 14.06 15.32
N ARG A 13 -2.12 13.66 16.03
CA ARG A 13 -1.76 14.24 17.34
C ARG A 13 -0.97 15.55 17.23
N CYS A 14 0.00 15.64 16.33
CA CYS A 14 0.93 16.78 16.28
C CYS A 14 1.03 17.47 14.91
N GLY A 15 0.36 16.94 13.89
CA GLY A 15 0.35 17.49 12.53
C GLY A 15 1.62 17.26 11.73
N GLU A 16 2.60 16.52 12.25
CA GLU A 16 3.84 16.20 11.51
C GLU A 16 3.57 15.25 10.34
N ILE A 17 4.28 15.46 9.24
CA ILE A 17 4.18 14.61 8.04
C ILE A 17 5.18 13.45 8.20
N ASN A 18 4.68 12.22 8.13
CA ASN A 18 5.49 11.01 8.19
C ASN A 18 5.54 10.42 6.77
N VAL A 19 6.75 10.23 6.26
CA VAL A 19 6.99 9.53 4.99
C VAL A 19 7.04 8.04 5.28
N LEU A 20 6.14 7.28 4.67
CA LEU A 20 6.03 5.85 4.89
C LEU A 20 6.82 5.10 3.83
N ASP A 21 7.62 4.14 4.27
CA ASP A 21 8.20 3.13 3.40
C ASP A 21 7.30 1.89 3.43
N LEU A 22 6.42 1.79 2.45
CA LEU A 22 5.52 0.65 2.28
C LEU A 22 6.05 -0.27 1.17
N ASP A 23 6.20 -1.54 1.51
CA ASP A 23 6.61 -2.60 0.59
C ASP A 23 5.46 -3.60 0.42
N LEU A 24 4.80 -3.54 -0.74
CA LEU A 24 3.69 -4.43 -1.06
C LEU A 24 4.20 -5.85 -1.33
N GLN A 25 3.68 -6.81 -0.59
CA GLN A 25 3.97 -8.23 -0.75
C GLN A 25 2.72 -8.94 -1.27
N CYS A 26 2.87 -9.87 -2.21
CA CYS A 26 1.78 -10.75 -2.63
C CYS A 26 1.48 -11.74 -1.50
N VAL A 27 0.28 -11.64 -0.90
CA VAL A 27 -0.11 -12.40 0.30
C VAL A 27 -1.16 -13.47 0.02
N SER A 28 -1.92 -13.34 -1.07
CA SER A 28 -2.89 -14.35 -1.47
C SER A 28 -3.08 -14.36 -3.00
N SER A 29 -3.59 -15.48 -3.51
CA SER A 29 -4.04 -15.60 -4.89
C SER A 29 -5.31 -16.42 -4.97
N TYR A 30 -6.20 -16.05 -5.90
CA TYR A 30 -7.48 -16.73 -6.12
C TYR A 30 -7.78 -16.86 -7.61
N GLU A 31 -8.01 -18.08 -8.08
CA GLU A 31 -8.27 -18.34 -9.51
C GLU A 31 -9.66 -17.85 -9.93
N ARG A 32 -9.71 -17.03 -10.98
CA ARG A 32 -10.95 -16.50 -11.58
C ARG A 32 -10.94 -16.75 -13.10
N ASN A 33 -11.93 -16.21 -13.81
CA ASN A 33 -12.12 -16.51 -15.25
C ASN A 33 -11.01 -15.96 -16.17
N MET A 34 -10.24 -14.96 -15.75
CA MET A 34 -9.17 -14.33 -16.54
C MET A 34 -7.78 -14.58 -15.93
N GLY A 35 -7.63 -15.68 -15.19
CA GLY A 35 -6.42 -16.00 -14.44
C GLY A 35 -6.55 -15.71 -12.95
N PRO A 36 -5.42 -15.71 -12.21
CA PRO A 36 -5.44 -15.42 -10.79
C PRO A 36 -5.73 -13.94 -10.52
N GLU A 37 -6.54 -13.69 -9.52
CA GLU A 37 -6.51 -12.44 -8.77
C GLU A 37 -5.39 -12.52 -7.74
N LEU A 38 -4.52 -11.51 -7.68
CA LEU A 38 -3.43 -11.43 -6.72
C LEU A 38 -3.73 -10.33 -5.70
N GLU A 39 -3.66 -10.66 -4.41
CA GLU A 39 -3.78 -9.70 -3.32
C GLU A 39 -2.39 -9.28 -2.85
N HIS A 40 -2.11 -7.98 -2.89
CA HIS A 40 -0.88 -7.39 -2.38
C HIS A 40 -1.18 -6.59 -1.12
N MET A 41 -0.34 -6.72 -0.08
CA MET A 41 -0.51 -6.02 1.19
C MET A 41 0.80 -5.41 1.70
N ALA A 42 0.71 -4.22 2.30
CA ALA A 42 1.78 -3.57 3.04
C ALA A 42 1.25 -3.06 4.38
N ILE A 43 2.08 -3.11 5.43
CA ILE A 43 1.75 -2.61 6.76
C ILE A 43 2.89 -1.71 7.25
N PHE A 44 2.52 -0.52 7.71
CA PHE A 44 3.36 0.35 8.53
C PHE A 44 2.78 0.38 9.94
N ASP A 45 3.61 0.10 10.95
CA ASP A 45 3.26 0.16 12.37
C ASP A 45 4.48 0.70 13.12
N ASP A 46 4.55 2.03 13.22
CA ASP A 46 5.67 2.73 13.85
C ASP A 46 5.19 4.05 14.48
N LEU A 47 6.10 4.73 15.16
CA LEU A 47 5.84 5.96 15.88
C LEU A 47 6.00 7.19 14.98
N CYS A 48 5.15 8.19 15.22
CA CYS A 48 5.36 9.51 14.63
C CYS A 48 6.74 10.05 15.00
N ILE A 49 7.50 10.48 13.98
CA ILE A 49 8.90 10.93 14.11
C ILE A 49 9.10 12.10 15.08
N LYS A 50 8.03 12.82 15.43
CA LYS A 50 8.08 14.02 16.28
C LYS A 50 7.47 13.84 17.66
N CYS A 51 6.27 13.28 17.74
CA CYS A 51 5.53 13.22 19.01
C CYS A 51 5.42 11.80 19.60
N SER A 52 6.00 10.81 18.91
CA SER A 52 5.99 9.40 19.30
C SER A 52 4.60 8.82 19.55
N ALA A 53 3.57 9.37 18.90
CA ALA A 53 2.26 8.73 18.84
C ALA A 53 2.28 7.57 17.86
N ASP A 54 1.58 6.48 18.16
CA ASP A 54 1.42 5.34 17.27
C ASP A 54 0.74 5.76 15.95
N ILE A 55 1.29 5.31 14.84
CA ILE A 55 0.71 5.44 13.50
C ILE A 55 0.68 4.05 12.88
N ARG A 56 -0.51 3.63 12.43
CA ARG A 56 -0.70 2.39 11.70
C ARG A 56 -1.32 2.66 10.36
N VAL A 57 -0.75 2.06 9.32
CA VAL A 57 -1.28 2.11 7.95
C VAL A 57 -1.25 0.71 7.37
N ARG A 58 -2.39 0.24 6.86
CA ARG A 58 -2.49 -0.96 6.05
C ARG A 58 -2.96 -0.55 4.66
N VAL A 59 -2.24 -1.00 3.64
CA VAL A 59 -2.64 -0.88 2.23
C VAL A 59 -2.84 -2.28 1.68
N GLU A 60 -3.99 -2.51 1.06
CA GLU A 60 -4.35 -3.72 0.30
C GLU A 60 -4.62 -3.31 -1.14
N ALA A 61 -4.16 -4.10 -2.11
CA ALA A 61 -4.37 -3.85 -3.53
C ALA A 61 -4.61 -5.17 -4.27
N TRP A 62 -5.63 -5.20 -5.12
CA TRP A 62 -6.01 -6.39 -5.88
C TRP A 62 -5.66 -6.22 -7.34
N GLU A 63 -4.96 -7.22 -7.87
CA GLU A 63 -4.54 -7.27 -9.26
C GLU A 63 -5.38 -8.30 -10.01
N TYR A 64 -6.24 -7.85 -10.93
CA TYR A 64 -7.06 -8.73 -11.75
C TYR A 64 -7.57 -8.03 -13.03
N PRO A 65 -7.37 -8.60 -14.24
CA PRO A 65 -6.47 -9.71 -14.51
C PRO A 65 -5.01 -9.34 -14.18
N GLU A 66 -4.15 -10.35 -14.03
CA GLU A 66 -2.71 -10.15 -13.81
C GLU A 66 -2.15 -9.05 -14.75
N GLY A 67 -1.43 -8.10 -14.18
CA GLY A 67 -0.95 -6.89 -14.83
C GLY A 67 -1.82 -5.64 -14.64
N ASN A 68 -3.00 -5.71 -14.00
CA ASN A 68 -3.92 -4.58 -13.83
C ASN A 68 -4.37 -4.41 -12.38
N LEU A 69 -4.34 -3.17 -11.87
CA LEU A 69 -4.92 -2.83 -10.58
C LEU A 69 -6.43 -2.77 -10.74
N GLU A 70 -7.15 -3.67 -10.08
CA GLU A 70 -8.61 -3.71 -10.08
C GLU A 70 -9.17 -2.79 -9.00
N ASP A 71 -8.68 -2.91 -7.77
CA ASP A 71 -9.13 -2.12 -6.62
C ASP A 71 -8.04 -2.00 -5.55
N TYR A 72 -8.21 -1.08 -4.59
CA TYR A 72 -7.35 -0.96 -3.42
C TYR A 72 -8.08 -0.44 -2.19
N SER A 73 -7.53 -0.71 -1.00
CA SER A 73 -8.04 -0.22 0.28
C SER A 73 -6.90 0.31 1.14
N VAL A 74 -7.19 1.39 1.88
CA VAL A 74 -6.27 1.97 2.86
C VAL A 74 -6.98 2.10 4.20
N VAL A 75 -6.38 1.57 5.25
CA VAL A 75 -6.81 1.75 6.64
C VAL A 75 -5.72 2.49 7.39
N ILE A 76 -6.07 3.63 8.00
CA ILE A 76 -5.15 4.49 8.74
C ILE A 76 -5.66 4.70 10.17
N GLU A 77 -4.77 4.49 11.15
CA GLU A 77 -4.99 4.80 12.56
C GLU A 77 -3.90 5.76 13.07
N GLY A 78 -4.28 6.78 13.84
CA GLY A 78 -3.34 7.75 14.44
C GLY A 78 -2.80 8.82 13.48
N ALA A 79 -3.19 8.77 12.21
CA ALA A 79 -2.86 9.74 11.17
C ALA A 79 -4.03 9.98 10.20
N GLU A 80 -3.88 10.99 9.35
CA GLU A 80 -4.78 11.33 8.25
C GLU A 80 -4.07 11.13 6.92
N GLU A 81 -4.80 10.60 5.93
CA GLU A 81 -4.33 10.51 4.55
C GLU A 81 -4.14 11.92 3.96
N MET A 82 -3.03 12.11 3.25
CA MET A 82 -2.75 13.38 2.55
C MET A 82 -3.03 13.29 1.05
N GLU A 83 -2.78 12.12 0.47
CA GLU A 83 -2.97 11.79 -0.93
C GLU A 83 -3.32 10.31 -1.08
N GLU A 84 -4.01 9.95 -2.15
CA GLU A 84 -4.20 8.55 -2.52
C GLU A 84 -2.84 7.90 -2.90
N PRO A 85 -2.61 6.61 -2.58
CA PRO A 85 -1.42 5.91 -3.01
C PRO A 85 -1.42 5.71 -4.53
N GLU A 86 -0.29 6.04 -5.17
CA GLU A 86 -0.09 5.70 -6.58
C GLU A 86 0.61 4.35 -6.71
N PHE A 87 0.10 3.47 -7.57
CA PHE A 87 0.68 2.13 -7.78
C PHE A 87 1.48 2.05 -9.08
N SER A 88 2.47 1.16 -9.09
CA SER A 88 3.16 0.70 -10.29
C SER A 88 3.14 -0.82 -10.33
N ILE A 89 2.71 -1.36 -11.46
CA ILE A 89 2.72 -2.79 -11.73
C ILE A 89 3.94 -3.06 -12.59
N GLU A 90 4.81 -3.95 -12.12
CA GLU A 90 5.94 -4.40 -12.91
C GLU A 90 5.41 -5.44 -13.89
N PRO A 91 5.74 -5.35 -15.20
CA PRO A 91 5.36 -6.39 -16.14
C PRO A 91 5.99 -7.72 -15.71
N PRO A 92 5.32 -8.86 -15.96
CA PRO A 92 5.95 -10.16 -15.75
C PRO A 92 7.25 -10.20 -16.57
N PHE A 93 8.35 -10.60 -15.93
CA PHE A 93 9.61 -10.81 -16.62
C PHE A 93 9.39 -11.92 -17.67
N PHE A 94 9.30 -11.54 -18.94
CA PHE A 94 9.38 -12.49 -20.04
C PHE A 94 10.84 -12.88 -20.23
N ASP A 95 11.25 -13.98 -19.59
CA ASP A 95 12.47 -14.68 -19.99
C ASP A 95 12.22 -15.28 -21.38
N GLY A 96 12.77 -14.64 -22.40
CA GLY A 96 12.71 -15.08 -23.80
C GLY A 96 13.61 -16.26 -24.12
#